data_AF-B4JB26-F1
#
_entry.id   AF-B4JB26-F1
#
_cell.length_a   1.000
_cell.length_b   1.000
_cell.length_c   1.000
_cell.angle_alpha   90.00
_cell.angle_beta   90.00
_cell.angle_gamma   90.00
#
_symmetry.space_group_name_H-M   'P 1'
#
loop_
_entity.id
_entity.type
_entity.pdbx_description
1 polymer ?
#
loop_
_entity_poly.entity_id
_entity_poly.type
_entity_poly.pdbx_seq_one_letter_code
_entity_poly.pdbx_strand_id
1 'polypeptide(L)'
;MLRKLIFNHQRQQLKCLATKATLPKLVNLEPEHIEEAIKLEPALSVYTPELWRRAHETFQNHGLETVNFLRIVTANPKLLQRAPQRIVNSLEIWRACQFGEHLLHLLLTKYPELLDVNDAHRLLSLIAYLKSRVSTNKNVWKLLMNSPDLLEQSEQTIEEKLNYLFEIMRIEVPEIVKSSALSLPFEELRCRHTFLLRLGLFKPRALKADPNEPTTNNRLYQLTDTSEKSFATKICHVTLPEYEAFKELLARELERKTRKRKEDPFSDDDEED
;
A
#
# COMPACT_ATOMS: atom_id res chain seq x y z
N MET A 1 1.98 -13.65 -8.44
CA MET A 1 2.56 -14.25 -7.21
C MET A 1 4.02 -13.87 -6.97
N LEU A 2 4.88 -13.80 -8.00
CA LEU A 2 6.29 -13.38 -7.83
C LEU A 2 6.47 -11.96 -7.23
N ARG A 3 5.65 -10.97 -7.62
CA ARG A 3 5.75 -9.60 -7.04
C ARG A 3 5.40 -9.52 -5.55
N LYS A 4 4.43 -10.32 -5.05
CA LYS A 4 4.10 -10.40 -3.61
C LYS A 4 5.22 -11.06 -2.80
N LEU A 5 5.95 -12.00 -3.39
CA LEU A 5 7.15 -12.63 -2.79
C LEU A 5 8.33 -11.66 -2.73
N ILE A 6 8.54 -10.85 -3.78
CA ILE A 6 9.55 -9.78 -3.80
C ILE A 6 9.24 -8.74 -2.72
N PHE A 7 7.98 -8.31 -2.60
CA PHE A 7 7.51 -7.38 -1.56
C PHE A 7 7.75 -7.88 -0.13
N ASN A 8 7.48 -9.17 0.14
CA ASN A 8 7.70 -9.76 1.47
C ASN A 8 9.19 -10.00 1.77
N HIS A 9 10.01 -10.32 0.76
CA HIS A 9 11.45 -10.49 0.93
C HIS A 9 12.15 -9.14 1.19
N GLN A 10 11.75 -8.08 0.49
CA GLN A 10 12.21 -6.71 0.76
C GLN A 10 11.87 -6.27 2.20
N ARG A 11 10.69 -6.63 2.72
CA ARG A 11 10.27 -6.33 4.11
C ARG A 11 11.14 -7.04 5.16
N GLN A 12 11.71 -8.20 4.84
CA GLN A 12 12.63 -8.94 5.73
C GLN A 12 14.06 -8.40 5.64
N GLN A 13 14.55 -8.04 4.46
CA GLN A 13 15.87 -7.41 4.29
C GLN A 13 15.93 -6.00 4.89
N LEU A 14 14.85 -5.22 4.80
CA LEU A 14 14.75 -3.89 5.41
C LEU A 14 14.77 -3.91 6.96
N LYS A 15 14.41 -5.04 7.60
CA LYS A 15 14.53 -5.19 9.06
C LYS A 15 15.99 -5.25 9.53
N CYS A 16 16.91 -5.76 8.71
CA CYS A 16 18.33 -5.79 9.04
C CYS A 16 18.97 -4.39 9.07
N LEU A 17 18.37 -3.42 8.36
CA LEU A 17 18.80 -2.02 8.34
C LEU A 17 18.20 -1.17 9.48
N ALA A 18 17.24 -1.71 10.24
CA ALA A 18 16.51 -0.98 11.28
C ALA A 18 17.18 -1.05 12.67
N THR A 19 18.23 -1.87 12.85
CA THR A 19 18.83 -2.13 14.17
C THR A 19 20.13 -1.38 14.47
N LYS A 20 20.48 -0.32 13.74
CA LYS A 20 21.59 0.55 14.15
C LYS A 20 21.16 2.02 14.21
N ALA A 21 21.20 2.49 15.44
CA ALA A 21 21.00 3.86 15.89
C ALA A 21 21.76 4.88 15.04
N THR A 22 21.10 6.03 14.82
CA THR A 22 21.70 7.36 14.59
C THR A 22 22.93 7.37 13.67
N LEU A 23 22.74 7.07 12.39
CA LEU A 23 23.77 7.32 11.38
C LEU A 23 23.93 8.84 11.19
N PRO A 24 25.16 9.39 11.21
CA PRO A 24 25.41 10.79 10.92
C PRO A 24 24.91 11.13 9.51
N LYS A 25 24.53 12.38 9.27
CA LYS A 25 24.18 12.90 7.95
C LYS A 25 25.30 12.54 6.98
N LEU A 26 25.12 11.48 6.19
CA LEU A 26 26.06 11.07 5.16
C LEU A 26 25.94 12.08 4.02
N VAL A 27 26.82 13.08 4.04
CA VAL A 27 26.81 14.17 3.06
C VAL A 27 27.42 13.71 1.74
N ASN A 28 28.40 12.79 1.76
CA ASN A 28 29.15 12.39 0.57
C ASN A 28 29.04 10.89 0.28
N LEU A 29 29.00 10.54 -1.00
CA LEU A 29 29.05 9.16 -1.47
C LEU A 29 30.49 8.65 -1.53
N GLU A 30 30.92 7.96 -0.47
CA GLU A 30 32.23 7.29 -0.44
C GLU A 30 32.24 5.92 -1.14
N PRO A 31 33.42 5.43 -1.59
CA PRO A 31 33.58 4.12 -2.23
C PRO A 31 33.08 2.95 -1.37
N GLU A 32 33.28 3.04 -0.05
CA GLU A 32 32.84 2.01 0.92
C GLU A 32 31.32 1.78 0.84
N HIS A 33 30.53 2.83 0.63
CA HIS A 33 29.08 2.73 0.50
C HIS A 33 28.67 2.04 -0.80
N ILE A 34 29.41 2.26 -1.89
CA ILE A 34 29.17 1.60 -3.17
C ILE A 34 29.49 0.11 -3.04
N GLU A 35 30.60 -0.23 -2.39
CA GLU A 35 30.95 -1.63 -2.12
C GLU A 35 29.91 -2.34 -1.25
N GLU A 36 29.40 -1.68 -0.20
CA GLU A 36 28.33 -2.22 0.62
C GLU A 36 27.03 -2.43 -0.17
N ALA A 37 26.66 -1.47 -1.03
CA ALA A 37 25.49 -1.61 -1.90
C ALA A 37 25.65 -2.76 -2.91
N ILE A 38 26.84 -2.93 -3.51
CA ILE A 38 27.14 -4.04 -4.43
C ILE A 38 27.08 -5.41 -3.70
N LYS A 39 27.48 -5.47 -2.42
CA LYS A 39 27.32 -6.71 -1.63
C LYS A 39 25.84 -7.09 -1.46
N LEU A 40 24.96 -6.09 -1.35
CA LEU A 40 23.52 -6.31 -1.19
C LEU A 40 22.85 -6.65 -2.52
N GLU A 41 23.23 -6.00 -3.61
CA GLU A 41 22.70 -6.24 -4.96
C GLU A 41 23.86 -6.35 -5.97
N PRO A 42 24.33 -7.58 -6.27
CA PRO A 42 25.50 -7.80 -7.13
C PRO A 42 25.35 -7.25 -8.56
N ALA A 43 24.12 -7.07 -9.05
CA ALA A 43 23.85 -6.44 -10.35
C ALA A 43 24.40 -5.00 -10.44
N LEU A 44 24.65 -4.36 -9.31
CA LEU A 44 25.22 -3.02 -9.23
C LEU A 44 26.70 -2.94 -9.63
N SER A 45 27.42 -4.07 -9.66
CA SER A 45 28.84 -4.11 -10.01
C SER A 45 29.14 -3.67 -11.45
N VAL A 46 28.12 -3.70 -12.32
CA VAL A 46 28.24 -3.35 -13.75
C VAL A 46 28.30 -1.84 -13.97
N TYR A 47 27.88 -1.03 -13.00
CA TYR A 47 27.80 0.43 -13.16
C TYR A 47 29.12 1.11 -12.76
N THR A 48 29.58 2.06 -13.59
CA THR A 48 30.82 2.80 -13.32
C THR A 48 30.65 3.79 -12.16
N PRO A 49 31.72 4.13 -11.42
CA PRO A 49 31.68 5.13 -10.35
C PRO A 49 31.13 6.50 -10.80
N GLU A 50 31.31 6.84 -12.08
CA GLU A 50 30.77 8.07 -12.66
C GLU A 50 29.23 8.06 -12.72
N LEU A 51 28.61 6.94 -13.06
CA LEU A 51 27.14 6.82 -13.06
C LEU A 51 26.57 6.95 -11.65
N TRP A 52 27.26 6.37 -10.67
CA TRP A 52 26.93 6.49 -9.25
C TRP A 52 26.98 7.94 -8.79
N ARG A 53 28.10 8.63 -9.05
CA ARG A 53 28.29 10.04 -8.68
C ARG A 53 27.25 10.93 -9.33
N ARG A 54 27.07 10.82 -10.65
CA ARG A 54 26.10 11.62 -11.40
C ARG A 54 24.67 11.45 -10.89
N ALA A 55 24.25 10.21 -10.63
CA ALA A 55 22.92 9.94 -10.08
C ALA A 55 22.79 10.49 -8.66
N HIS A 56 23.80 10.26 -7.81
CA HIS A 56 23.85 10.77 -6.44
C HIS A 56 23.77 12.29 -6.38
N GLU A 57 24.59 13.01 -7.15
CA GLU A 57 24.56 14.47 -7.25
C GLU A 57 23.17 14.96 -7.71
N THR A 58 22.55 14.27 -8.67
CA THR A 58 21.19 14.61 -9.13
C THR A 58 20.19 14.52 -7.98
N PHE A 59 20.18 13.41 -7.22
CA PHE A 59 19.27 13.25 -6.08
C PHE A 59 19.60 14.21 -4.93
N GLN A 60 20.89 14.43 -4.65
CA GLN A 60 21.36 15.32 -3.59
C GLN A 60 20.96 16.78 -3.85
N ASN A 61 21.06 17.24 -5.11
CA ASN A 61 20.61 18.57 -5.53
C ASN A 61 19.09 18.76 -5.33
N HIS A 62 18.35 17.67 -5.23
CA HIS A 62 16.92 17.65 -4.92
C HIS A 62 16.62 17.31 -3.45
N GLY A 63 17.61 17.36 -2.56
CA GLY A 63 17.43 17.24 -1.11
C GLY A 63 17.30 15.81 -0.59
N LEU A 64 17.60 14.79 -1.40
CA LEU A 64 17.67 13.40 -0.94
C LEU A 64 19.02 13.11 -0.29
N GLU A 65 18.97 12.63 0.94
CA GLU A 65 20.15 12.20 1.69
C GLU A 65 20.81 10.97 1.03
N THR A 66 22.13 10.85 1.15
CA THR A 66 22.92 9.75 0.57
C THR A 66 22.40 8.37 1.00
N VAL A 67 21.96 8.21 2.25
CA VAL A 67 21.39 6.95 2.75
C VAL A 67 20.13 6.56 1.97
N ASN A 68 19.26 7.53 1.68
CA ASN A 68 18.02 7.29 0.95
C ASN A 68 18.30 7.02 -0.53
N PHE A 69 19.27 7.73 -1.11
CA PHE A 69 19.77 7.43 -2.45
C PHE A 69 20.28 5.98 -2.56
N LEU A 70 21.14 5.53 -1.64
CA LEU A 70 21.67 4.17 -1.64
C LEU A 70 20.55 3.11 -1.58
N ARG A 71 19.53 3.34 -0.75
CA ARG A 71 18.34 2.48 -0.68
C ARG A 71 17.58 2.43 -2.01
N ILE A 72 17.38 3.59 -2.63
CA ILE A 72 16.68 3.73 -3.92
C ILE A 72 17.40 2.94 -5.02
N VAL A 73 18.71 3.12 -5.18
CA VAL A 73 19.47 2.46 -6.25
C VAL A 73 19.71 0.98 -5.99
N THR A 74 19.78 0.56 -4.73
CA THR A 74 19.85 -0.88 -4.38
C THR A 74 18.56 -1.60 -4.77
N ALA A 75 17.40 -0.97 -4.56
CA ALA A 75 16.11 -1.56 -4.91
C ALA A 75 15.71 -1.34 -6.38
N ASN A 76 16.25 -0.33 -7.06
CA ASN A 76 16.05 -0.10 -8.49
C ASN A 76 17.37 0.29 -9.21
N PRO A 77 18.25 -0.69 -9.50
CA PRO A 77 19.56 -0.45 -10.11
C PRO A 77 19.53 0.28 -11.47
N LYS A 78 18.43 0.11 -12.22
CA LYS A 78 18.23 0.73 -13.53
C LYS A 78 18.23 2.26 -13.47
N LEU A 79 18.01 2.84 -12.30
CA LEU A 79 18.06 4.29 -12.09
C LEU A 79 19.45 4.89 -12.38
N LEU A 80 20.54 4.14 -12.12
CA LEU A 80 21.91 4.63 -12.37
C LEU A 80 22.18 4.91 -13.85
N GLN A 81 21.51 4.19 -14.74
CA GLN A 81 21.59 4.40 -16.20
C GLN A 81 20.75 5.58 -16.69
N ARG A 82 19.79 6.08 -15.90
CA ARG A 82 18.90 7.17 -16.35
C ARG A 82 19.69 8.47 -16.51
N ALA A 83 19.31 9.23 -17.54
CA ALA A 83 19.79 10.59 -17.68
C ALA A 83 19.29 11.45 -16.51
N PRO A 84 20.10 12.38 -15.98
CA PRO A 84 19.71 13.27 -14.88
C PRO A 84 18.36 13.93 -15.10
N GLN A 85 18.12 14.47 -16.30
CA GLN A 85 16.85 15.13 -16.64
C GLN A 85 15.62 14.24 -16.47
N ARG A 86 15.73 12.92 -16.73
CA ARG A 86 14.60 12.00 -16.51
C ARG A 86 14.31 11.81 -15.03
N ILE A 87 15.34 11.72 -14.19
CA ILE A 87 15.19 11.64 -12.73
C ILE A 87 14.56 12.93 -12.22
N VAL A 88 15.08 14.09 -12.64
CA VAL A 88 14.54 15.41 -12.31
C VAL A 88 13.05 15.50 -12.67
N ASN A 89 12.69 15.16 -13.91
CA ASN A 89 11.30 15.20 -14.36
C ASN A 89 10.39 14.29 -13.51
N SER A 90 10.81 13.06 -13.20
CA SER A 90 10.05 12.18 -12.31
C SER A 90 9.85 12.80 -10.93
N LEU A 91 10.89 13.42 -10.35
CA LEU A 91 10.79 14.11 -9.06
C LEU A 91 9.82 15.30 -9.12
N GLU A 92 9.85 16.10 -10.19
CA GLU A 92 8.92 17.23 -10.37
C GLU A 92 7.45 16.77 -10.49
N ILE A 93 7.20 15.67 -11.22
CA ILE A 93 5.86 15.08 -11.32
C ILE A 93 5.33 14.72 -9.93
N TRP A 94 6.15 14.11 -9.08
CA TRP A 94 5.75 13.76 -7.72
C TRP A 94 5.66 14.98 -6.79
N ARG A 95 6.45 16.03 -6.98
CA ARG A 95 6.29 17.30 -6.24
C ARG A 95 4.96 17.96 -6.53
N ALA A 96 4.44 17.85 -7.75
CA ALA A 96 3.12 18.37 -8.11
C ALA A 96 1.99 17.73 -7.29
N CYS A 97 2.19 16.56 -6.67
CA CYS A 97 1.24 15.94 -5.73
C CYS A 97 1.16 16.67 -4.36
N GLN A 98 2.08 17.59 -4.07
CA GLN A 98 2.09 18.45 -2.89
C GLN A 98 2.01 17.68 -1.55
N PHE A 99 2.79 16.60 -1.41
CA PHE A 99 2.98 15.90 -0.13
C PHE A 99 3.98 16.62 0.80
N GLY A 100 4.84 17.47 0.23
CA GLY A 100 6.00 18.04 0.89
C GLY A 100 7.24 17.15 0.75
N GLU A 101 8.42 17.77 0.69
CA GLU A 101 9.71 17.11 0.36
C GLU A 101 10.01 15.90 1.25
N HIS A 102 9.82 16.02 2.57
CA HIS A 102 10.11 14.93 3.50
C HIS A 102 9.25 13.68 3.21
N LEU A 103 7.94 13.86 2.99
CA LEU A 103 7.03 12.75 2.72
C LEU A 103 7.28 12.17 1.32
N LEU A 104 7.60 13.02 0.35
CA LEU A 104 8.00 12.60 -0.99
C LEU A 104 9.24 11.69 -0.93
N HIS A 105 10.29 12.12 -0.26
CA HIS A 105 11.53 11.34 -0.13
C HIS A 105 11.28 10.02 0.57
N LEU A 106 10.45 10.00 1.63
CA LEU A 106 10.08 8.77 2.33
C LEU A 106 9.33 7.79 1.42
N LEU A 107 8.41 8.29 0.58
CA LEU A 107 7.66 7.48 -0.37
C LEU A 107 8.56 6.85 -1.42
N LEU A 108 9.40 7.66 -2.09
CA LEU A 108 10.29 7.19 -3.15
C LEU A 108 11.41 6.29 -2.63
N THR A 109 11.85 6.48 -1.38
CA THR A 109 12.81 5.58 -0.74
C THR A 109 12.20 4.20 -0.46
N LYS A 110 10.92 4.16 -0.08
CA LYS A 110 10.21 2.91 0.18
C LYS A 110 9.82 2.19 -1.11
N TYR A 111 9.42 2.94 -2.14
CA TYR A 111 8.98 2.42 -3.44
C TYR A 111 9.73 3.10 -4.60
N PRO A 112 11.00 2.73 -4.86
CA PRO A 112 11.81 3.32 -5.93
C PRO A 112 11.24 3.12 -7.34
N GLU A 113 10.38 2.12 -7.54
CA GLU A 113 9.63 1.88 -8.78
C GLU A 113 8.71 3.04 -9.16
N LEU A 114 8.31 3.87 -8.19
CA LEU A 114 7.48 5.05 -8.44
C LEU A 114 8.19 6.11 -9.28
N LEU A 115 9.52 6.09 -9.35
CA LEU A 115 10.30 6.94 -10.25
C LEU A 115 10.09 6.59 -11.74
N ASP A 116 9.42 5.47 -12.03
CA ASP A 116 9.13 5.00 -13.39
C ASP A 116 7.79 5.56 -13.91
N VAL A 117 7.03 6.25 -13.05
CA VAL A 117 5.78 6.92 -13.42
C VAL A 117 6.10 8.14 -14.29
N ASN A 118 5.67 8.08 -15.55
CA ASN A 118 5.92 9.14 -16.54
C ASN A 118 4.64 9.91 -16.92
N ASP A 119 3.46 9.41 -16.55
CA ASP A 119 2.18 10.02 -16.86
C ASP A 119 1.73 10.93 -15.70
N ALA A 120 2.13 12.20 -15.77
CA ALA A 120 1.79 13.20 -14.77
C ALA A 120 0.28 13.43 -14.67
N HIS A 121 -0.44 13.39 -15.80
CA HIS A 121 -1.87 13.67 -15.83
C HIS A 121 -2.65 12.58 -15.10
N ARG A 122 -2.38 11.31 -15.42
CA ARG A 122 -3.00 10.17 -14.73
C ARG A 122 -2.68 10.17 -13.24
N LEU A 123 -1.42 10.42 -12.87
CA LEU A 123 -1.03 10.49 -11.46
C LEU A 123 -1.81 11.58 -10.73
N LEU A 124 -1.79 12.82 -11.23
CA LEU A 124 -2.45 13.96 -10.58
C LEU A 124 -3.98 13.78 -10.51
N SER A 125 -4.60 13.20 -11.54
CA SER A 125 -6.02 12.83 -11.51
C SER A 125 -6.31 11.86 -10.37
N LEU A 126 -5.53 10.78 -10.25
CA LEU A 126 -5.71 9.81 -9.16
C LEU A 126 -5.49 10.45 -7.79
N ILE A 127 -4.46 11.29 -7.62
CA ILE A 127 -4.21 11.99 -6.35
C ILE A 127 -5.37 12.91 -6.00
N ALA A 128 -5.92 13.66 -6.97
CA ALA A 128 -7.06 14.53 -6.76
C ALA A 128 -8.32 13.73 -6.39
N TYR A 129 -8.57 12.61 -7.06
CA TYR A 129 -9.66 11.69 -6.75
C TYR A 129 -9.50 11.09 -5.34
N LEU A 130 -8.34 10.54 -4.98
CA LEU A 130 -8.10 10.01 -3.64
C LEU A 130 -8.26 11.11 -2.58
N LYS A 131 -7.78 12.33 -2.85
CA LYS A 131 -7.93 13.47 -1.95
C LYS A 131 -9.40 13.84 -1.74
N SER A 132 -10.26 13.74 -2.75
CA SER A 132 -11.69 14.01 -2.57
C SER A 132 -12.36 13.01 -1.60
N ARG A 133 -11.83 11.79 -1.52
CA ARG A 133 -12.32 10.72 -0.64
C ARG A 133 -11.72 10.72 0.76
N VAL A 134 -10.44 11.06 0.92
CA VAL A 134 -9.74 11.06 2.22
C VAL A 134 -9.31 12.44 2.72
N SER A 135 -9.83 13.48 2.09
CA SER A 135 -9.77 14.91 2.42
C SER A 135 -8.40 15.60 2.32
N THR A 136 -7.29 14.94 2.69
CA THR A 136 -5.97 15.60 2.81
C THR A 136 -4.88 14.90 2.00
N ASN A 137 -3.92 15.67 1.48
CA ASN A 137 -2.74 15.14 0.78
C ASN A 137 -1.93 14.18 1.68
N LYS A 138 -1.88 14.46 2.99
CA LYS A 138 -1.22 13.57 3.97
C LYS A 138 -1.90 12.21 4.07
N ASN A 139 -3.23 12.17 3.97
CA ASN A 139 -3.98 10.93 3.96
C ASN A 139 -3.76 10.17 2.64
N VAL A 140 -3.73 10.86 1.50
CA VAL A 140 -3.38 10.24 0.22
C VAL A 140 -1.97 9.65 0.25
N TRP A 141 -0.99 10.38 0.80
CA TRP A 141 0.36 9.88 0.99
C TRP A 141 0.39 8.61 1.87
N LYS A 142 -0.37 8.58 2.97
CA LYS A 142 -0.50 7.38 3.82
C LYS A 142 -1.11 6.20 3.08
N LEU A 143 -2.13 6.45 2.25
CA LEU A 143 -2.70 5.41 1.38
C LEU A 143 -1.64 4.84 0.45
N LEU A 144 -0.89 5.68 -0.27
CA LEU A 144 0.18 5.20 -1.15
C LEU A 144 1.29 4.46 -0.39
N MET A 145 1.57 4.87 0.85
CA MET A 145 2.55 4.20 1.71
C MET A 145 2.13 2.77 2.09
N ASN A 146 0.84 2.52 2.27
CA ASN A 146 0.29 1.22 2.64
C ASN A 146 -0.23 0.42 1.43
N SER A 147 -0.56 1.11 0.35
CA SER A 147 -1.15 0.56 -0.87
C SER A 147 -0.55 1.19 -2.14
N PRO A 148 0.71 0.87 -2.47
CA PRO A 148 1.40 1.44 -3.64
C PRO A 148 0.80 0.98 -4.98
N ASP A 149 0.12 -0.16 -4.99
CA ASP A 149 -0.55 -0.73 -6.16
C ASP A 149 -1.80 0.07 -6.60
N LEU A 150 -2.23 1.06 -5.80
CA LEU A 150 -3.32 1.98 -6.17
C LEU A 150 -3.09 2.66 -7.53
N LEU A 151 -1.84 2.89 -7.93
CA LEU A 151 -1.50 3.48 -9.23
C LEU A 151 -1.86 2.58 -10.41
N GLU A 152 -1.89 1.26 -10.18
CA GLU A 152 -2.23 0.26 -11.19
C GLU A 152 -3.73 -0.04 -11.22
N GLN A 153 -4.48 0.30 -10.16
CA GLN A 153 -5.92 0.06 -10.05
C GLN A 153 -6.73 1.09 -10.85
N SER A 154 -7.92 0.70 -11.32
CA SER A 154 -8.88 1.62 -11.93
C SER A 154 -9.62 2.42 -10.84
N GLU A 155 -10.06 3.64 -11.17
CA GLU A 155 -10.85 4.45 -10.25
C GLU A 155 -12.13 3.71 -9.81
N GLN A 156 -12.77 2.95 -10.70
CA GLN A 156 -13.94 2.14 -10.38
C GLN A 156 -13.64 1.08 -9.28
N THR A 157 -12.54 0.34 -9.40
CA THR A 157 -12.18 -0.67 -8.38
C THR A 157 -11.86 -0.03 -7.04
N ILE A 158 -11.21 1.14 -7.04
CA ILE A 158 -10.92 1.89 -5.82
C ILE A 158 -12.23 2.39 -5.18
N GLU A 159 -13.13 2.93 -6.00
CA GLU A 159 -14.44 3.43 -5.59
C GLU A 159 -15.28 2.32 -4.94
N GLU A 160 -15.38 1.15 -5.57
CA GLU A 160 -16.13 0.00 -5.04
C GLU A 160 -15.61 -0.42 -3.65
N LYS A 161 -14.28 -0.47 -3.46
CA LYS A 161 -13.68 -0.78 -2.16
C LYS A 161 -13.93 0.31 -1.13
N LEU A 162 -13.80 1.58 -1.52
CA LEU A 162 -14.03 2.72 -0.61
C LEU A 162 -15.49 2.78 -0.17
N ASN A 163 -16.44 2.63 -1.09
CA ASN A 163 -17.87 2.61 -0.75
C ASN A 163 -18.19 1.44 0.17
N TYR A 164 -17.62 0.26 -0.07
CA TYR A 164 -17.76 -0.85 0.87
C TYR A 164 -17.22 -0.52 2.28
N LEU A 165 -16.05 0.11 2.37
CA LEU A 165 -15.46 0.50 3.66
C LEU A 165 -16.28 1.58 4.38
N PHE A 166 -16.78 2.58 3.67
CA PHE A 166 -17.52 3.71 4.24
C PHE A 166 -18.98 3.35 4.56
N GLU A 167 -19.67 2.67 3.65
CA GLU A 167 -21.12 2.49 3.70
C GLU A 167 -21.50 1.17 4.36
N ILE A 168 -20.74 0.10 4.09
CA ILE A 168 -21.05 -1.24 4.60
C ILE A 168 -20.30 -1.50 5.90
N MET A 169 -18.97 -1.33 5.91
CA MET A 169 -18.16 -1.56 7.12
C MET A 169 -18.19 -0.37 8.10
N ARG A 170 -18.64 0.80 7.67
CA ARG A 170 -18.72 2.03 8.49
C ARG A 170 -17.37 2.39 9.13
N ILE A 171 -16.29 2.27 8.36
CA ILE A 171 -14.93 2.59 8.80
C ILE A 171 -14.58 4.03 8.48
N GLU A 172 -14.01 4.73 9.45
CA GLU A 172 -13.57 6.11 9.30
C GLU A 172 -12.24 6.22 8.54
N VAL A 173 -12.06 7.35 7.84
CA VAL A 173 -10.86 7.66 7.06
C VAL A 173 -9.55 7.39 7.82
N PRO A 174 -9.37 7.77 9.10
CA PRO A 174 -8.12 7.52 9.83
C PRO A 174 -7.75 6.04 9.97
N GLU A 175 -8.72 5.13 10.02
CA GLU A 175 -8.47 3.67 10.05
C GLU A 175 -8.15 3.15 8.64
N ILE A 176 -8.87 3.62 7.62
CA ILE A 176 -8.62 3.24 6.21
C ILE A 176 -7.18 3.58 5.81
N VAL A 177 -6.75 4.83 6.04
CA VAL A 177 -5.43 5.31 5.60
C VAL A 177 -4.26 4.66 6.33
N LYS A 178 -4.50 4.03 7.49
CA LYS A 178 -3.49 3.30 8.28
C LYS A 178 -3.38 1.83 7.89
N SER A 179 -4.27 1.34 7.05
CA SER A 179 -4.37 -0.06 6.64
C SER A 179 -3.95 -0.24 5.19
N SER A 180 -3.74 -1.49 4.81
CA SER A 180 -3.51 -1.94 3.43
C SER A 180 -4.81 -2.40 2.76
N ALA A 181 -5.98 -1.96 3.25
CA ALA A 181 -7.29 -2.43 2.79
C ALA A 181 -7.51 -2.27 1.28
N LEU A 182 -6.98 -1.19 0.69
CA LEU A 182 -7.13 -0.94 -0.75
C LEU A 182 -6.21 -1.81 -1.62
N SER A 183 -5.15 -2.39 -1.07
CA SER A 183 -4.32 -3.41 -1.75
C SER A 183 -4.88 -4.82 -1.67
N LEU A 184 -5.78 -5.07 -0.71
CA LEU A 184 -6.39 -6.37 -0.55
C LEU A 184 -7.34 -6.63 -1.75
N PRO A 185 -7.34 -7.84 -2.34
CA PRO A 185 -8.36 -8.21 -3.32
C PRO A 185 -9.75 -7.97 -2.73
N PHE A 186 -10.67 -7.43 -3.53
CA PHE A 186 -11.96 -6.99 -2.99
C PHE A 186 -12.76 -8.15 -2.39
N GLU A 187 -12.77 -9.31 -3.05
CA GLU A 187 -13.41 -10.53 -2.54
C GLU A 187 -12.78 -11.03 -1.23
N GLU A 188 -11.47 -10.85 -1.05
CA GLU A 188 -10.80 -11.21 0.21
C GLU A 188 -11.21 -10.25 1.34
N LEU A 189 -11.29 -8.94 1.06
CA LEU A 189 -11.80 -7.94 2.01
C LEU A 189 -13.22 -8.27 2.46
N ARG A 190 -14.11 -8.53 1.49
CA ARG A 190 -15.51 -8.90 1.75
C ARG A 190 -15.59 -10.19 2.55
N CYS A 191 -14.84 -11.21 2.16
CA CYS A 191 -14.84 -12.49 2.86
C CYS A 191 -14.39 -12.35 4.32
N ARG A 192 -13.29 -11.61 4.58
CA ARG A 192 -12.81 -11.37 5.95
C ARG A 192 -13.85 -10.63 6.78
N HIS A 193 -14.47 -9.59 6.22
CA HIS A 193 -15.52 -8.83 6.90
C HIS A 193 -16.76 -9.70 7.18
N THR A 194 -17.28 -10.43 6.19
CA THR A 194 -18.44 -11.32 6.35
C THR A 194 -18.17 -12.42 7.38
N PHE A 195 -16.95 -12.96 7.43
CA PHE A 195 -16.59 -13.95 8.43
C PHE A 195 -16.68 -13.38 9.86
N LEU A 196 -16.13 -12.18 10.09
CA LEU A 196 -16.20 -11.53 11.39
C LEU A 196 -17.63 -11.15 11.78
N LEU A 197 -18.46 -10.71 10.83
CA LEU A 197 -19.89 -10.47 11.07
C LEU A 197 -20.58 -11.74 11.57
N ARG A 198 -20.37 -12.88 10.89
CA ARG A 198 -21.00 -14.16 11.26
C ARG A 198 -20.50 -14.73 12.58
N LEU A 199 -19.28 -14.41 12.97
CA LEU A 199 -18.74 -14.73 14.30
C LEU A 199 -19.18 -13.74 15.38
N GLY A 200 -19.87 -12.64 15.03
CA GLY A 200 -20.22 -11.57 15.96
C GLY A 200 -19.02 -10.73 16.45
N LEU A 201 -17.86 -10.85 15.79
CA LEU A 201 -16.61 -10.17 16.10
C LEU A 201 -16.45 -8.82 15.38
N PHE A 202 -17.42 -8.47 14.54
CA PHE A 202 -17.53 -7.17 13.92
C PHE A 202 -18.98 -6.70 13.97
N LYS A 203 -19.19 -5.46 14.36
CA LYS A 203 -20.50 -4.80 14.36
C LYS A 203 -20.36 -3.43 13.69
N PRO A 204 -20.93 -3.21 12.48
CA PRO A 204 -20.92 -1.90 11.85
C PRO A 204 -21.51 -0.86 12.80
N ARG A 205 -20.91 0.33 12.84
CA ARG A 205 -21.44 1.42 13.67
C ARG A 205 -22.82 1.84 13.15
N ALA A 206 -23.71 2.19 14.08
CA ALA A 206 -24.99 2.79 13.72
C ALA A 206 -24.76 4.10 12.95
N LEU A 207 -25.66 4.42 12.00
CA LEU A 207 -25.60 5.63 11.17
C LEU A 207 -25.46 6.93 11.96
N LYS A 208 -25.99 6.98 13.19
CA LYS A 208 -26.00 8.14 14.08
C LYS A 208 -25.05 7.99 15.28
N ALA A 209 -24.17 6.99 15.28
CA ALA A 209 -23.21 6.82 16.35
C ALA A 209 -22.22 8.00 16.38
N ASP A 210 -21.82 8.43 17.58
CA ASP A 210 -20.75 9.42 17.73
C ASP A 210 -19.44 8.81 17.21
N PRO A 211 -18.74 9.44 16.25
CA PRO A 211 -17.42 9.00 15.79
C PRO A 211 -16.41 8.83 16.94
N ASN A 212 -16.55 9.59 18.03
CA ASN A 212 -15.67 9.51 19.19
C ASN A 212 -16.01 8.33 20.13
N GLU A 213 -17.17 7.69 19.97
CA GLU A 213 -17.52 6.53 20.77
C GLU A 213 -16.58 5.37 20.41
N PRO A 214 -15.93 4.71 21.38
CA PRO A 214 -15.03 3.60 21.08
C PRO A 214 -15.80 2.39 20.53
N THR A 215 -15.29 1.79 19.45
CA THR A 215 -15.79 0.50 18.95
C THR A 215 -15.04 -0.67 19.60
N THR A 216 -15.74 -1.79 19.78
CA THR A 216 -15.12 -3.08 20.17
C THR A 216 -14.54 -3.84 18.99
N ASN A 217 -14.75 -3.36 17.76
CA ASN A 217 -14.22 -4.00 16.56
C ASN A 217 -12.68 -3.95 16.55
N ASN A 218 -12.08 -5.00 15.99
CA ASN A 218 -10.65 -5.01 15.68
C ASN A 218 -10.30 -3.86 14.71
N ARG A 219 -9.08 -3.32 14.84
CA ARG A 219 -8.58 -2.24 13.97
C ARG A 219 -8.46 -2.74 12.54
N LEU A 220 -8.76 -1.90 11.55
CA LEU A 220 -8.83 -2.34 10.15
C LEU A 220 -7.53 -3.01 9.67
N TYR A 221 -6.37 -2.47 10.05
CA TYR A 221 -5.08 -3.07 9.69
C TYR A 221 -4.88 -4.49 10.26
N GLN A 222 -5.52 -4.85 11.38
CA GLN A 222 -5.48 -6.22 11.91
C GLN A 222 -6.26 -7.19 11.02
N LEU A 223 -7.29 -6.68 10.34
CA LEU A 223 -8.11 -7.44 9.38
C LEU A 223 -7.41 -7.54 8.03
N THR A 224 -6.72 -6.49 7.56
CA THR A 224 -6.23 -6.41 6.17
C THR A 224 -4.73 -6.64 6.02
N ASP A 225 -3.94 -6.36 7.05
CA ASP A 225 -2.46 -6.35 6.97
C ASP A 225 -1.85 -7.60 7.61
N THR A 226 -2.65 -8.68 7.67
CA THR A 226 -2.30 -9.96 8.29
C THR A 226 -2.41 -11.09 7.27
N SER A 227 -1.57 -12.11 7.43
CA SER A 227 -1.72 -13.36 6.67
C SER A 227 -3.02 -14.07 7.06
N GLU A 228 -3.56 -14.92 6.17
CA GLU A 228 -4.78 -15.69 6.46
C GLU A 228 -4.67 -16.49 7.77
N LYS A 229 -3.51 -17.12 8.03
CA LYS A 229 -3.25 -17.84 9.27
C LYS A 229 -3.36 -16.93 10.51
N SER A 230 -2.76 -15.73 10.46
CA SER A 230 -2.83 -14.79 11.58
C SER A 230 -4.23 -14.23 11.74
N PHE A 231 -4.92 -13.92 10.64
CA PHE A 231 -6.31 -13.49 10.66
C PHE A 231 -7.21 -14.53 11.33
N ALA A 232 -7.17 -15.79 10.89
CA ALA A 232 -7.97 -16.88 11.44
C ALA A 232 -7.67 -17.12 12.94
N THR A 233 -6.39 -17.31 13.28
CA THR A 233 -6.01 -17.77 14.63
C THR A 233 -5.91 -16.66 15.68
N LYS A 234 -5.53 -15.44 15.29
CA LYS A 234 -5.30 -14.34 16.25
C LYS A 234 -6.43 -13.34 16.31
N ILE A 235 -7.17 -13.16 15.22
CA ILE A 235 -8.27 -12.19 15.15
C ILE A 235 -9.62 -12.88 15.29
N CYS A 236 -9.81 -14.00 14.60
CA CYS A 236 -11.08 -14.74 14.61
C CYS A 236 -11.14 -15.84 15.68
N HIS A 237 -10.00 -16.21 16.28
CA HIS A 237 -9.87 -17.29 17.27
C HIS A 237 -10.34 -18.66 16.78
N VAL A 238 -10.15 -18.93 15.49
CA VAL A 238 -10.46 -20.22 14.83
C VAL A 238 -9.20 -20.82 14.20
N THR A 239 -9.29 -22.05 13.75
CA THR A 239 -8.23 -22.70 12.97
C THR A 239 -8.21 -22.19 11.52
N LEU A 240 -7.05 -22.30 10.86
CA LEU A 240 -6.93 -21.94 9.43
C LEU A 240 -7.87 -22.80 8.54
N PRO A 241 -7.98 -24.14 8.73
CA PRO A 241 -8.91 -24.95 7.94
C PRO A 241 -10.38 -24.54 8.08
N GLU A 242 -10.82 -24.11 9.27
CA GLU A 242 -12.20 -23.60 9.45
C GLU A 242 -12.44 -22.33 8.61
N TYR A 243 -11.46 -21.42 8.56
CA TYR A 243 -11.55 -20.24 7.72
C TYR A 243 -11.50 -20.57 6.22
N GLU A 244 -10.67 -21.54 5.82
CA GLU A 244 -10.61 -22.02 4.43
C GLU A 244 -11.94 -22.65 3.99
N ALA A 245 -12.53 -23.50 4.84
CA ALA A 245 -13.86 -24.06 4.60
C ALA A 245 -14.92 -22.97 4.50
N PHE A 246 -14.84 -21.92 5.33
CA PHE A 246 -15.74 -20.77 5.22
C PHE A 246 -15.63 -20.05 3.88
N LYS A 247 -14.41 -19.83 3.36
CA LYS A 247 -14.21 -19.21 2.03
C LYS A 247 -14.95 -19.98 0.94
N GLU A 248 -14.84 -21.30 0.94
CA GLU A 248 -15.53 -22.16 -0.04
C GLU A 248 -17.05 -22.09 0.10
N LEU A 249 -17.56 -22.13 1.33
CA LEU A 249 -19.00 -22.05 1.60
C LEU A 249 -19.56 -20.69 1.18
N LEU A 250 -18.86 -19.60 1.48
CA LEU A 250 -19.26 -18.25 1.11
C LEU A 250 -19.27 -18.07 -0.41
N ALA A 251 -18.27 -18.59 -1.13
CA ALA A 251 -18.23 -18.55 -2.58
C ALA A 251 -19.46 -19.25 -3.21
N ARG A 252 -19.81 -20.45 -2.73
CA ARG A 252 -21.00 -21.19 -3.17
C ARG A 252 -22.30 -20.46 -2.84
N GLU A 253 -22.37 -19.78 -1.69
CA GLU A 253 -23.53 -18.97 -1.29
C GLU A 253 -23.73 -17.78 -2.24
N LEU A 254 -22.65 -17.06 -2.57
CA LEU A 254 -22.68 -15.92 -3.49
C LEU A 254 -23.08 -16.36 -4.90
N GLU A 255 -22.52 -17.46 -5.42
CA GLU A 255 -22.90 -18.03 -6.72
C GLU A 255 -24.41 -18.35 -6.79
N ARG A 256 -24.95 -18.97 -5.73
CA ARG A 256 -26.39 -19.26 -5.64
C ARG A 256 -27.23 -17.98 -5.63
N LYS A 257 -26.84 -16.96 -4.85
CA LYS A 257 -27.53 -15.66 -4.81
C LYS A 257 -27.50 -14.96 -6.16
N THR A 258 -26.36 -14.99 -6.87
CA THR A 258 -26.23 -14.42 -8.21
C THR A 258 -27.11 -15.15 -9.24
N ARG A 259 -27.22 -16.49 -9.17
CA ARG A 259 -28.11 -17.25 -10.05
C ARG A 259 -29.57 -16.91 -9.79
N LYS A 260 -30.00 -16.88 -8.53
CA LYS A 260 -31.37 -16.49 -8.15
C LYS A 260 -31.75 -15.11 -8.67
N ARG A 261 -30.88 -14.09 -8.50
CA ARG A 261 -31.13 -12.73 -9.03
C ARG A 261 -31.24 -12.66 -10.56
N LYS A 262 -30.60 -13.59 -11.29
CA LYS A 262 -30.72 -13.67 -12.76
C LYS A 262 -31.99 -14.40 -13.20
N GLU A 263 -32.44 -15.37 -12.41
CA GLU A 263 -33.63 -16.18 -12.67
C GLU A 263 -34.92 -15.45 -12.28
N ASP A 264 -34.87 -14.59 -11.25
CA ASP A 264 -36.00 -13.75 -10.82
C ASP A 264 -35.54 -12.31 -10.49
N PRO A 265 -35.50 -11.42 -11.50
CA PRO A 265 -35.01 -10.04 -11.34
C PRO A 265 -35.94 -9.13 -10.50
N PHE A 266 -37.14 -9.59 -10.15
CA PHE A 266 -38.15 -8.82 -9.42
C PHE A 266 -38.34 -9.28 -7.97
N SER A 267 -37.58 -10.26 -7.51
CA SER A 267 -37.54 -10.67 -6.11
C SER A 267 -36.66 -9.69 -5.31
N ASP A 268 -37.23 -8.54 -4.92
CA ASP A 268 -36.66 -7.70 -3.86
C ASP A 268 -36.69 -8.50 -2.55
N ASP A 269 -35.52 -9.04 -2.15
CA ASP A 269 -35.28 -9.50 -0.78
C ASP A 269 -35.17 -8.25 0.12
N ASP A 270 -36.31 -7.62 0.41
CA ASP A 270 -36.51 -6.75 1.56
C ASP A 270 -36.52 -7.63 2.82
N GLU A 271 -35.35 -8.10 3.26
CA GLU A 271 -35.14 -8.56 4.64
C GLU A 271 -34.08 -7.66 5.29
N GLU A 272 -34.53 -6.48 5.75
CA GLU A 272 -33.85 -5.68 6.77
C GLU A 272 -34.24 -6.23 8.15
N ASP A 273 -33.26 -6.80 8.87
CA ASP A 273 -33.22 -6.89 10.35
C ASP A 273 -31.82 -6.44 10.83
#